data_AF-A0A916R5X9-F1
#
_entry.id   AF-A0A916R5X9-F1
#
_cell.length_a   1.000
_cell.length_b   1.000
_cell.length_c   1.000
_cell.angle_alpha   90.00
_cell.angle_beta   90.00
_cell.angle_gamma   90.00
#
_symmetry.space_group_name_H-M   'P 1'
#
loop_
_entity.id
_entity.type
_entity.pdbx_description
1 polymer ?
#
loop_
_entity_poly.entity_id
_entity_poly.type
_entity_poly.pdbx_seq_one_letter_code
_entity_poly.pdbx_strand_id
1 'polypeptide(L)' 'MSRENIATVVKILESLSDAQQEQIIEHLREYIADLEDELQWDKSFQRTQNKLVEVARLAKQQIVQGKGQVIINYI' A
#
# COMPACT_ATOMS: atom_id res chain seq x y z
N MET A 1 -21.53 -5.83 1.99
CA MET A 1 -22.10 -5.38 3.29
C MET A 1 -23.59 -5.15 3.13
N SER A 2 -24.43 -5.53 4.10
CA SER A 2 -25.87 -5.19 4.09
C SER A 2 -26.12 -3.80 4.67
N ARG A 3 -27.28 -3.19 4.35
CA ARG A 3 -27.68 -1.88 4.91
C ARG A 3 -27.85 -1.92 6.43
N GLU A 4 -28.32 -3.04 7.01
CA GLU A 4 -28.44 -3.15 8.46
C GLU A 4 -27.08 -3.06 9.16
N ASN A 5 -26.04 -3.65 8.57
CA ASN A 5 -24.70 -3.62 9.16
C ASN A 5 -24.11 -2.21 9.18
N ILE A 6 -24.36 -1.42 8.12
CA ILE A 6 -23.92 -0.01 8.06
C ILE A 6 -24.66 0.82 9.11
N ALA A 7 -25.98 0.64 9.24
CA ALA A 7 -26.78 1.38 10.22
C ALA A 7 -26.37 1.08 11.67
N THR A 8 -26.03 -0.18 11.97
CA THR A 8 -25.52 -0.57 13.29
C THR A 8 -24.16 0.08 13.58
N VAL A 9 -23.25 0.10 12.62
CA VAL A 9 -21.94 0.75 12.78
C VAL A 9 -22.11 2.25 13.03
N VAL A 10 -23.02 2.91 12.30
CA VAL A 10 -23.31 4.34 12.51
C VAL A 10 -23.82 4.60 13.93
N LYS A 11 -24.78 3.81 14.43
CA LYS A 11 -25.28 3.96 15.80
C LYS A 11 -24.21 3.74 16.87
N ILE A 12 -23.29 2.80 16.63
CA ILE A 12 -22.16 2.57 17.53
C ILE A 12 -21.29 3.83 17.57
N LEU A 13 -20.95 4.41 16.42
CA LEU A 13 -20.17 5.64 16.34
C LEU A 13 -20.87 6.83 17.02
N GLU A 14 -22.18 7.00 16.79
CA GLU A 14 -23.00 8.04 17.43
C GLU A 14 -23.08 7.89 18.96
N SER A 15 -22.88 6.68 19.49
CA SER A 15 -22.92 6.42 20.94
C SER A 15 -21.62 6.73 21.68
N LEU A 16 -20.55 7.03 20.94
CA LEU A 16 -19.24 7.34 21.49
C LEU A 16 -19.15 8.82 21.90
N SER A 17 -18.31 9.10 22.90
CA SER A 17 -17.97 10.49 23.23
C SER A 17 -17.19 11.16 22.09
N ASP A 18 -17.23 12.49 22.03
CA ASP A 18 -16.52 13.27 21.01
C ASP A 18 -15.03 12.90 20.91
N ALA A 19 -14.38 12.66 22.06
CA ALA A 19 -12.98 12.24 22.10
C ALA A 19 -12.75 10.86 21.45
N GLN A 20 -13.68 9.92 21.62
CA GLN A 20 -13.62 8.60 21.00
C GLN A 20 -13.99 8.65 19.51
N GLN A 21 -14.92 9.52 19.12
CA GLN A 21 -15.24 9.75 17.71
C GLN A 21 -14.03 10.31 16.96
N GLU A 22 -13.34 11.29 17.54
CA GLU A 22 -12.13 11.87 16.93
C GLU A 22 -11.03 10.82 16.75
N GLN A 23 -10.80 9.96 17.75
CA GLN A 23 -9.83 8.86 17.64
C GLN A 23 -10.17 7.90 16.51
N ILE A 24 -11.45 7.55 16.34
CA ILE A 24 -11.86 6.66 15.25
C ILE A 24 -11.72 7.34 13.89
N ILE A 25 -12.06 8.62 13.80
CA ILE A 25 -11.88 9.41 12.57
C ILE A 25 -10.41 9.40 12.16
N GLU A 26 -9.48 9.58 13.11
CA GLU A 26 -8.06 9.54 12.83
C GLU A 26 -7.61 8.17 12.31
N HIS A 27 -7.99 7.09 13.00
CA HIS A 27 -7.67 5.74 12.54
C HIS A 27 -8.26 5.41 11.16
N LEU A 28 -9.45 5.92 10.85
CA LEU A 28 -10.04 5.76 9.52
C LEU A 28 -9.29 6.56 8.46
N ARG A 29 -8.77 7.75 8.78
CA ARG A 29 -7.92 8.53 7.87
C ARG A 29 -6.62 7.79 7.57
N GLU A 30 -5.95 7.28 8.60
CA GLU A 30 -4.72 6.47 8.46
C GLU A 30 -4.99 5.24 7.59
N TYR A 31 -6.03 4.47 7.91
CA TYR A 31 -6.39 3.28 7.15
C TYR A 31 -6.73 3.57 5.68
N ILE A 32 -7.42 4.68 5.40
CA ILE A 32 -7.71 5.09 4.02
C ILE A 32 -6.42 5.47 3.29
N ALA A 33 -5.51 6.21 3.95
CA ALA A 33 -4.25 6.61 3.36
C ALA A 33 -3.37 5.38 3.00
N ASP A 34 -3.33 4.38 3.88
CA ASP A 34 -2.61 3.12 3.61
C ASP A 34 -3.20 2.39 2.39
N LEU A 35 -4.53 2.30 2.30
CA LEU A 35 -5.21 1.69 1.15
C LEU A 35 -4.93 2.46 -0.16
N GLU A 36 -4.89 3.80 -0.11
CA GLU A 36 -4.59 4.62 -1.27
C GLU A 36 -3.14 4.42 -1.75
N ASP A 37 -2.18 4.27 -0.82
CA ASP A 37 -0.78 3.99 -1.15
C ASP A 37 -0.63 2.58 -1.76
N GLU A 38 -1.26 1.56 -1.18
CA GLU A 38 -1.27 0.20 -1.75
C GLU A 38 -1.86 0.17 -3.16
N LEU A 39 -2.99 0.86 -3.38
CA LEU A 39 -3.61 0.99 -4.69
C LEU A 39 -2.69 1.70 -5.71
N GLN A 40 -1.96 2.72 -5.25
CA GLN A 40 -1.01 3.45 -6.08
C GLN A 40 0.23 2.60 -6.40
N TRP A 41 0.71 1.82 -5.43
CA TRP A 41 1.77 0.83 -5.61
C TRP A 41 1.36 -0.19 -6.66
N ASP A 42 0.17 -0.79 -6.54
CA ASP A 42 -0.34 -1.83 -7.44
C ASP A 42 -0.42 -1.33 -8.88
N LYS A 43 -1.00 -0.15 -9.08
CA LYS A 43 -1.09 0.47 -10.41
C LYS A 43 0.31 0.74 -11.00
N SER A 44 1.22 1.24 -10.18
CA SER A 44 2.58 1.55 -10.60
C SER A 44 3.35 0.28 -10.96
N PHE A 45 3.22 -0.76 -10.15
CA PHE A 45 3.86 -2.06 -10.35
C PHE A 45 3.30 -2.76 -11.58
N GLN A 46 1.98 -2.87 -11.73
CA GLN A 46 1.36 -3.47 -12.93
C GLN A 46 1.84 -2.82 -14.23
N ARG A 47 2.02 -1.48 -14.24
CA ARG A 47 2.54 -0.75 -15.40
C ARG A 47 4.03 -1.02 -15.67
N THR A 48 4.82 -1.34 -14.65
CA THR A 48 6.29 -1.36 -14.74
C THR A 48 6.92 -2.74 -14.57
N GLN A 49 6.17 -3.76 -14.14
CA GLN A 49 6.67 -5.10 -13.80
C GLN A 49 7.49 -5.75 -14.92
N ASN A 50 7.04 -5.66 -16.17
CA ASN A 50 7.75 -6.26 -17.31
C ASN A 50 9.11 -5.59 -17.52
N LYS A 51 9.14 -4.26 -17.46
CA LYS A 51 10.38 -3.47 -17.57
C LYS A 51 11.32 -3.75 -16.40
N LEU A 52 10.80 -3.90 -15.18
CA LEU A 52 11.59 -4.30 -14.01
C LEU A 52 12.26 -5.66 -14.22
N VAL A 53 11.52 -6.65 -14.75
CA VAL A 53 12.07 -7.97 -15.08
C VAL A 53 13.16 -7.88 -16.15
N GLU A 54 12.93 -7.12 -17.23
CA GLU A 54 13.91 -6.93 -18.30
C GLU A 54 15.19 -6.27 -17.79
N VAL A 55 15.07 -5.19 -17.02
CA VAL A 55 16.21 -4.48 -16.43
C VAL A 55 16.96 -5.38 -15.45
N ALA A 56 16.25 -6.14 -14.61
CA ALA A 56 16.87 -7.09 -13.69
C ALA A 56 17.64 -8.20 -14.43
N ARG A 57 17.09 -8.71 -15.54
CA ARG A 57 17.77 -9.69 -16.39
C ARG A 57 19.02 -9.08 -17.03
N LEU A 58 18.94 -7.87 -17.54
CA LEU A 58 20.08 -7.16 -18.13
C LEU A 58 21.17 -6.92 -17.09
N ALA A 59 20.81 -6.46 -15.88
CA ALA A 59 21.74 -6.27 -14.79
C ALA A 59 22.48 -7.58 -14.43
N LYS A 60 21.77 -8.71 -14.35
CA LYS A 60 22.37 -10.04 -14.15
C LYS A 60 23.38 -10.39 -15.26
N GLN A 61 23.05 -10.11 -16.52
CA GLN A 61 23.99 -10.34 -17.63
C GLN A 61 25.22 -9.45 -17.55
N GLN A 62 25.05 -8.16 -17.18
CA GLN A 62 26.17 -7.23 -17.03
C GLN A 62 27.11 -7.66 -15.89
N ILE A 63 26.58 -8.19 -14.79
CA ILE A 63 27.38 -8.75 -13.69
C ILE A 63 28.21 -9.94 -14.19
N VAL A 64 27.60 -10.88 -14.91
CA VAL A 64 28.32 -12.04 -15.49
C VAL A 64 29.41 -11.60 -16.48
N GLN A 65 29.17 -10.51 -17.22
CA GLN A 65 30.14 -9.92 -18.14
C GLN A 65 31.22 -9.08 -17.43
N GLY A 66 31.21 -8.99 -16.09
CA GLY A 66 32.13 -8.15 -15.32
C GLY A 66 31.94 -6.64 -15.50
N LYS A 67 30.79 -6.23 -16.06
CA LYS A 67 30.42 -4.83 -16.33
C LYS A 67 29.57 -4.20 -15.22
N GLY A 68 29.35 -4.93 -14.12
CA GLY A 68 28.56 -4.47 -12.98
C GLY A 68 28.80 -5.35 -11.76
N GLN A 69 28.40 -4.85 -10.60
CA GLN A 69 28.52 -5.52 -9.31
C GLN A 69 27.17 -5.45 -8.59
N VAL A 70 26.77 -6.54 -7.91
CA VAL A 70 25.59 -6.51 -7.04
C VAL A 70 25.91 -5.66 -5.82
N ILE A 71 25.12 -4.62 -5.57
CA ILE A 71 25.13 -3.87 -4.31
C ILE A 71 23.83 -4.22 -3.60
N ILE A 72 23.89 -5.11 -2.61
CA ILE A 72 22.75 -5.40 -1.75
C ILE A 72 22.81 -4.39 -0.61
N ASN A 73 21.96 -3.37 -0.65
CA ASN A 73 21.64 -2.59 0.53
C ASN A 73 20.44 -3.25 1.19
N TYR A 74 20.58 -3.65 2.46
CA TYR A 74 19.45 -4.02 3.28
C TYR A 74 18.57 -2.78 3.43
N ILE A 75 17.38 -2.83 2.84
CA ILE A 75 16.31 -1.84 3.01
C ILE A 75 15.46 -2.32 4.18
#